data_AF-A0A2H9MX43-F1
#
_entry.id   AF-A0A2H9MX43-F1
#
_cell.length_a   1.000
_cell.length_b   1.000
_cell.length_c   1.000
_cell.angle_alpha   90.00
_cell.angle_beta   90.00
_cell.angle_gamma   90.00
#
_symmetry.space_group_name_H-M   'P 1'
#
loop_
_entity.id
_entity.type
_entity.pdbx_description
1 polymer ?
#
loop_
_entity_poly.entity_id
_entity_poly.type
_entity_poly.pdbx_seq_one_letter_code
_entity_poly.pdbx_strand_id
1 'polypeptide(L)' 'SEIVIENNVRGFFDEICNETYQHMRKHSEEKVPLDVILFDFDGNILARKFQ' A
#
# COMPACT_ATOMS: atom_id res chain seq x y z
N SER A 1 -6.26 6.14 10.04
CA SER A 1 -4.82 5.87 10.24
C SER A 1 -4.31 6.27 11.62
N GLU A 2 -4.93 7.23 12.32
CA GLU A 2 -4.50 7.75 13.63
C GLU A 2 -4.13 6.66 14.64
N ILE A 3 -5.02 5.71 14.93
CA ILE A 3 -4.74 4.61 15.88
C ILE A 3 -3.47 3.82 15.52
N VAL A 4 -3.26 3.51 14.24
CA VAL A 4 -2.10 2.73 13.77
C VAL A 4 -0.81 3.54 13.94
N ILE A 5 -0.87 4.84 13.65
CA ILE A 5 0.25 5.78 13.77
C ILE A 5 0.59 6.02 15.25
N GLU A 6 -0.42 6.30 16.08
CA GLU A 6 -0.27 6.53 17.53
C GLU A 6 0.33 5.32 18.24
N ASN A 7 -0.09 4.11 17.86
CA ASN A 7 0.45 2.87 18.42
C ASN A 7 1.75 2.41 17.74
N ASN A 8 2.27 3.17 16.77
CA ASN A 8 3.49 2.86 16.02
C ASN A 8 3.51 1.41 15.50
N VAL A 9 2.39 0.96 14.93
CA VAL A 9 2.26 -0.40 14.39
C VAL A 9 3.05 -0.49 13.09
N ARG A 10 4.33 -0.85 13.23
CA ARG A 10 5.27 -0.94 12.10
C ARG A 10 4.82 -1.98 11.08
N GLY A 11 5.00 -1.65 9.79
CA GLY A 11 4.70 -2.56 8.68
C GLY A 11 3.21 -2.68 8.31
N PHE A 12 2.30 -2.08 9.09
CA PHE A 12 0.87 -2.16 8.78
C PHE A 12 0.53 -1.60 7.40
N PHE A 13 1.03 -0.40 7.08
CA PHE A 13 0.77 0.25 5.79
C PHE A 13 1.48 -0.46 4.63
N ASP A 14 2.66 -1.04 4.87
CA ASP A 14 3.39 -1.83 3.89
C ASP A 14 2.60 -3.08 3.49
N GLU A 15 1.99 -3.76 4.47
CA GLU A 15 1.18 -4.96 4.22
C GLU A 15 -0.09 -4.63 3.41
N ILE A 16 -0.76 -3.51 3.71
CA ILE A 16 -1.89 -3.03 2.92
C ILE A 16 -1.47 -2.78 1.45
N CYS A 17 -0.35 -2.10 1.24
CA CYS A 17 0.18 -1.86 -0.09
C CYS A 17 0.56 -3.16 -0.81
N ASN A 18 1.14 -4.12 -0.11
CA ASN A 18 1.51 -5.42 -0.66
C ASN A 18 0.27 -6.22 -1.09
N GLU A 19 -0.72 -6.40 -0.21
CA GLU A 19 -1.96 -7.12 -0.54
C GLU A 19 -2.72 -6.46 -1.70
N THR A 20 -2.79 -5.13 -1.70
CA THR A 20 -3.39 -4.37 -2.82
C THR A 20 -2.65 -4.65 -4.13
N TYR A 21 -1.31 -4.60 -4.11
CA TYR A 21 -0.49 -4.95 -5.27
C TYR A 21 -0.74 -6.38 -5.74
N GLN A 22 -0.78 -7.37 -4.84
CA GLN A 22 -1.02 -8.77 -5.21
C GLN A 22 -2.41 -8.98 -5.84
N HIS A 23 -3.46 -8.36 -5.28
CA HIS A 23 -4.80 -8.45 -5.83
C HIS A 23 -4.88 -7.85 -7.25
N MET A 24 -4.30 -6.66 -7.44
CA MET A 24 -4.27 -6.01 -8.75
C MET A 24 -3.40 -6.77 -9.75
N ARG A 25 -2.24 -7.26 -9.32
CA ARG A 25 -1.33 -8.06 -10.16
C ARG A 25 -2.01 -9.33 -10.64
N LYS A 26 -2.66 -10.07 -9.74
CA LYS A 26 -3.45 -11.25 -10.07
C LYS A 26 -4.57 -10.95 -11.07
N HIS A 27 -5.31 -9.85 -10.84
CA HIS A 27 -6.40 -9.45 -11.75
C HIS A 27 -5.88 -9.05 -13.13
N SER A 28 -4.73 -8.39 -13.20
CA SER A 28 -4.08 -8.00 -14.45
C SER A 28 -3.40 -9.16 -15.19
N GLU A 29 -3.41 -10.38 -14.63
CA GLU A 29 -2.63 -11.53 -15.12
C GLU A 29 -1.13 -11.21 -15.27
N GLU A 30 -0.61 -10.31 -14.44
CA GLU A 30 0.75 -9.77 -14.51
C GLU A 30 1.11 -9.04 -15.81
N LYS A 31 0.11 -8.66 -16.62
CA LYS A 31 0.31 -8.05 -17.95
C LYS A 31 0.48 -6.54 -17.90
N VAL A 32 0.25 -5.91 -16.74
CA VAL A 32 0.27 -4.46 -16.57
C VAL A 32 1.25 -4.10 -15.45
N PRO A 33 2.19 -3.15 -15.68
CA PRO A 33 3.03 -2.64 -14.61
C PRO A 33 2.17 -1.87 -13.59
N LEU A 34 2.40 -2.12 -12.30
CA LEU A 34 1.60 -1.56 -11.21
C LEU A 34 2.47 -0.77 -10.24
N ASP A 35 1.95 0.39 -9.85
CA ASP A 35 2.49 1.24 -8.80
C ASP A 35 1.37 1.57 -7.82
N VAL A 36 1.46 1.02 -6.62
CA VAL A 36 0.45 1.21 -5.57
C VAL A 36 1.02 2.17 -4.55
N ILE A 37 0.37 3.34 -4.40
CA ILE A 37 0.76 4.37 -3.45
C ILE A 37 -0.39 4.58 -2.46
N LEU A 38 -0.10 4.44 -1.17
CA LEU A 38 -1.04 4.72 -0.10
C LEU A 38 -0.72 6.09 0.51
N PHE A 39 -1.74 6.95 0.57
CA PHE A 39 -1.65 8.28 1.15
C PHE A 39 -2.46 8.38 2.45
N ASP A 40 -2.05 9.28 3.34
CA ASP A 40 -2.94 9.77 4.40
C ASP A 40 -3.86 10.89 3.87
N PHE A 41 -4.69 11.45 4.76
CA PHE A 41 -5.64 12.51 4.42
C PHE A 41 -4.97 13.84 4.06
N ASP A 42 -3.74 14.07 4.52
CA ASP A 42 -2.95 15.26 4.20
C ASP A 42 -2.14 15.09 2.91
N GLY A 43 -2.19 13.90 2.30
CA GLY A 43 -1.46 13.57 1.08
C GLY A 43 -0.02 13.11 1.32
N ASN A 44 0.39 12.83 2.56
CA ASN A 44 1.68 12.21 2.81
C ASN A 44 1.66 10.74 2.39
N ILE A 45 2.77 10.26 1.84
CA ILE A 45 2.92 8.87 1.46
C ILE A 45 3.14 8.03 2.71
N LEU A 46 2.24 7.07 2.95
CA LEU A 46 2.34 6.10 4.04
C LEU A 46 3.09 4.84 3.61
N ALA A 47 2.89 4.40 2.36
CA ALA A 47 3.57 3.25 1.79
C ALA A 47 3.52 3.31 0.25
N ARG A 48 4.47 2.64 -0.41
CA ARG A 48 4.50 2.49 -1.86
C ARG A 48 5.04 1.13 -2.25
N LYS A 49 4.37 0.47 -3.20
CA LYS A 49 4.82 -0.79 -3.80
C LYS A 49 4.89 -0.61 -5.32
N PHE A 50 6.09 -0.73 -5.85
CA PHE A 50 6.38 -0.74 -7.28
C PHE A 50 7.30 -1.92 -7.60
N GLN A 51 6.88 -2.78 -8.52
CA GLN A 51 7.63 -3.98 -8.90
C GLN A 51 7.22 -4.49 -10.28
#